data_AF-A0A535IL12-F1
#
_entry.id   AF-A0A535IL12-F1
#
_cell.length_a   1.000
_cell.length_b   1.000
_cell.length_c   1.000
_cell.angle_alpha   90.00
_cell.angle_beta   90.00
_cell.angle_gamma   90.00
#
_symmetry.space_group_name_H-M   'P 1'
#
loop_
_entity.id
_entity.type
_entity.pdbx_description
1 polymer ?
#
loop_
_entity_poly.entity_id
_entity_poly.type
_entity_poly.pdbx_seq_one_letter_code
_entity_poly.pdbx_strand_id
1 'polypeptide(L)'
;MLPTQASLHEVNRAMYDDAPLGARVADRVTGFLGSWRFIAIQTVIVVIWVVGNIILLFHFDAYPFILLNLAFSTQAAYAAPLILLAGNRSSLRDRMTLEHTATEADLEDSQNRELLETDQEILRHIEALEQRILDLEKRILERLGPAAG
;
A
#
# COMPACT_ATOMS: atom_id res chain seq x y z
N MET A 1 -25.59 3.04 -19.08
CA MET A 1 -24.20 2.67 -19.44
C MET A 1 -23.31 3.77 -18.89
N LEU A 2 -22.74 3.58 -17.69
CA LEU A 2 -21.91 4.58 -17.02
C LEU A 2 -20.50 4.53 -17.63
N PRO A 3 -19.85 5.68 -17.91
CA PRO A 3 -18.48 5.69 -18.36
C PRO A 3 -17.58 5.24 -17.21
N THR A 4 -16.75 4.23 -17.47
CA THR A 4 -15.61 3.85 -16.63
C THR A 4 -14.69 5.06 -16.47
N GLN A 5 -14.78 5.73 -15.32
CA GLN A 5 -13.75 6.61 -14.80
C GLN A 5 -12.48 5.78 -14.64
N ALA A 6 -11.64 5.80 -15.67
CA ALA A 6 -10.24 5.41 -15.53
C ALA A 6 -9.61 6.46 -14.60
N SER A 7 -9.65 6.19 -13.31
CA SER A 7 -9.04 6.98 -12.24
C SER A 7 -7.52 6.90 -12.35
N LEU A 8 -6.97 7.62 -13.33
CA LEU A 8 -5.62 8.15 -13.24
C LEU A 8 -5.62 9.11 -12.04
N HIS A 9 -5.37 8.58 -10.84
CA HIS A 9 -5.36 9.32 -9.58
C HIS A 9 -4.39 10.51 -9.67
N GLU A 10 -4.93 11.72 -9.86
CA GLU A 10 -4.19 13.00 -9.83
C GLU A 10 -3.47 13.25 -8.50
N VAL A 11 -3.91 12.57 -7.44
CA VAL A 11 -3.34 12.66 -6.09
C VAL A 11 -1.87 12.25 -6.05
N ASN A 12 -1.42 11.36 -6.94
CA ASN A 12 -0.01 10.97 -7.04
C ASN A 12 0.85 11.99 -7.81
N ARG A 13 0.23 12.94 -8.53
CA ARG A 13 0.91 13.94 -9.37
C ARG A 13 1.22 15.22 -8.62
N ALA A 14 0.31 15.71 -7.79
CA ALA A 14 0.45 17.00 -7.11
C ALA A 14 1.52 17.02 -5.99
N MET A 15 1.91 15.86 -5.45
CA MET A 15 2.96 15.75 -4.43
C MET A 15 4.39 15.56 -5.01
N TYR A 16 4.55 15.58 -6.34
CA TYR A 16 5.84 15.35 -6.99
C TYR A 16 6.58 16.62 -7.43
N ASP A 17 5.91 17.77 -7.48
CA ASP A 17 6.47 19.00 -8.09
C ASP A 17 7.34 19.86 -7.16
N ASP A 18 7.51 19.45 -5.89
CA ASP A 18 8.47 20.09 -4.99
C ASP A 18 9.26 19.04 -4.19
N ALA A 19 9.57 17.91 -4.84
CA ALA A 19 10.41 16.89 -4.25
C ALA A 19 11.85 17.43 -4.18
N PRO A 20 12.39 17.82 -2.99
CA PRO A 20 13.76 18.29 -2.89
C PRO A 20 14.68 17.22 -3.47
N LEU A 21 15.84 17.59 -4.03
CA LEU A 21 16.76 16.67 -4.72
C LEU A 21 16.99 15.34 -3.96
N GLY A 22 16.90 15.36 -2.62
CA GLY A 22 16.96 14.19 -1.76
C GLY A 22 15.87 13.13 -1.98
N ALA A 23 14.66 13.49 -2.41
CA ALA A 23 13.56 12.55 -2.65
C ALA A 23 13.85 11.58 -3.81
N ARG A 24 14.33 12.11 -4.95
CA ARG A 24 14.74 11.29 -6.11
C ARG A 24 15.96 10.43 -5.79
N VAL A 25 16.83 10.89 -4.88
CA VAL A 25 17.99 10.14 -4.42
C VAL A 25 17.57 9.00 -3.50
N ALA A 26 16.67 9.24 -2.54
CA ALA A 26 16.17 8.24 -1.61
C ALA A 26 15.45 7.08 -2.33
N ASP A 27 14.57 7.37 -3.28
CA ASP A 27 13.87 6.33 -4.06
C ASP A 27 14.84 5.44 -4.83
N ARG A 28 15.90 6.04 -5.40
CA ARG A 28 16.93 5.31 -6.13
C ARG A 28 17.82 4.48 -5.19
N VAL A 29 18.13 5.01 -4.00
CA VAL A 29 18.94 4.33 -2.97
C VAL A 29 18.21 3.10 -2.42
N THR A 30 16.91 3.21 -2.14
CA THR A 30 16.08 2.06 -1.71
C THR A 30 16.09 0.92 -2.73
N GLY A 31 15.97 1.24 -4.02
CA GLY A 31 16.05 0.25 -5.09
C GLY A 31 17.45 -0.33 -5.32
N PHE A 32 18.50 0.47 -5.07
CA PHE A 32 19.89 0.09 -5.35
C PHE A 32 20.52 -0.74 -4.22
N LEU A 33 20.34 -0.35 -2.96
CA LEU A 33 20.91 -1.07 -1.80
C LEU A 33 20.24 -2.44 -1.57
N GLY A 34 18.98 -2.61 -1.96
CA GLY A 34 18.24 -3.87 -1.84
C GLY A 34 18.47 -4.87 -2.99
N SER A 35 19.27 -4.51 -4.01
CA SER A 35 19.44 -5.35 -5.20
C SER A 35 20.58 -6.36 -5.04
N TRP A 36 20.31 -7.62 -5.35
CA TRP A 36 21.32 -8.69 -5.46
C TRP A 36 22.48 -8.33 -6.41
N ARG A 37 22.22 -7.49 -7.42
CA ARG A 37 23.23 -7.06 -8.39
C ARG A 37 24.28 -6.14 -7.76
N PHE A 38 23.89 -5.30 -6.80
CA PHE A 38 24.81 -4.39 -6.10
C PHE A 38 25.82 -5.18 -5.27
N ILE A 39 25.34 -6.18 -4.50
CA ILE A 39 26.18 -7.05 -3.68
C ILE A 39 27.20 -7.81 -4.53
N ALA A 40 26.78 -8.34 -5.69
CA ALA A 40 27.67 -9.04 -6.61
C ALA A 40 28.78 -8.14 -7.16
N ILE A 41 28.43 -6.94 -7.64
CA ILE A 41 29.42 -5.97 -8.16
C ILE A 41 30.39 -5.55 -7.07
N GLN A 42 29.89 -5.24 -5.87
CA GLN A 42 30.72 -4.84 -4.73
C GLN A 42 31.74 -5.94 -4.39
N THR A 43 31.28 -7.20 -4.31
CA THR A 43 32.13 -8.34 -3.98
C THR A 43 33.24 -8.52 -5.02
N VAL A 44 32.92 -8.39 -6.31
CA VAL A 44 33.90 -8.49 -7.40
C VAL A 44 34.96 -7.38 -7.30
N ILE A 45 34.56 -6.15 -6.99
CA ILE A 45 35.50 -5.03 -6.81
C ILE A 45 36.48 -5.32 -5.66
N VAL A 46 35.99 -5.82 -4.52
CA VAL A 46 36.83 -6.18 -3.38
C VAL A 46 37.82 -7.28 -3.74
N VAL A 47 37.35 -8.32 -4.44
CA VAL A 47 38.19 -9.44 -4.86
C VAL A 47 39.27 -8.96 -5.83
N ILE A 48 38.93 -8.12 -6.82
CA ILE A 48 39.90 -7.54 -7.76
C ILE A 48 40.92 -6.68 -7.01
N TRP A 49 40.50 -5.88 -6.04
CA TRP A 49 41.38 -5.04 -5.23
C TRP A 49 42.39 -5.89 -4.45
N VAL A 50 41.91 -6.90 -3.71
CA VAL A 50 42.76 -7.80 -2.91
C VAL A 50 43.73 -8.58 -3.81
N VAL A 51 43.23 -9.18 -4.89
CA VAL A 51 44.05 -9.96 -5.83
C VAL A 51 45.09 -9.07 -6.53
N GLY A 52 44.69 -7.88 -6.98
CA GLY A 52 45.60 -6.91 -7.58
C GLY A 52 46.69 -6.45 -6.63
N ASN A 53 46.36 -6.22 -5.35
CA ASN A 53 47.31 -5.81 -4.32
C ASN A 53 48.34 -6.90 -3.98
N ILE A 54 47.91 -8.18 -4.00
CA ILE A 54 48.81 -9.32 -3.74
C ILE A 54 49.74 -9.58 -4.94
N ILE A 55 49.25 -9.39 -6.18
CA ILE A 55 50.02 -9.68 -7.41
C ILE A 55 50.99 -8.55 -7.76
N LEU A 56 50.62 -7.28 -7.56
CA LEU A 56 51.56 -6.17 -7.73
C LEU A 56 52.53 -6.14 -6.54
N LEU A 57 53.83 -6.33 -6.78
CA LEU A 57 54.88 -6.22 -5.75
C LEU A 57 54.89 -4.88 -4.97
N PHE A 58 54.18 -3.87 -5.48
CA PHE A 58 53.87 -2.64 -4.77
C PHE A 58 52.75 -2.90 -3.77
N HIS A 59 53.14 -3.17 -2.52
CA HIS A 59 52.25 -3.34 -1.36
C HIS A 59 51.52 -2.03 -1.02
N PHE A 60 50.62 -1.59 -1.90
CA PHE A 60 49.88 -0.35 -1.73
C PHE A 60 48.92 -0.41 -0.53
N ASP A 61 48.57 -1.62 -0.09
CA ASP A 61 47.71 -1.89 1.07
C ASP A 61 48.10 -3.23 1.72
N ALA A 62 49.29 -3.28 2.33
CA ALA A 62 49.79 -4.49 3.00
C ALA A 62 48.82 -4.97 4.11
N TYR A 63 48.82 -6.28 4.38
CA TYR A 63 48.02 -6.88 5.46
C TYR A 63 48.22 -6.09 6.77
N PRO A 64 47.16 -5.55 7.41
CA PRO A 64 45.75 -5.96 7.38
C PRO A 64 44.80 -5.07 6.53
N PHE A 65 45.21 -4.59 5.35
CA PHE A 65 44.40 -3.79 4.41
C PHE A 65 43.76 -2.56 5.07
N ILE A 66 44.59 -1.62 5.54
CA ILE A 66 44.15 -0.42 6.27
C ILE A 66 43.29 0.49 5.40
N LEU A 67 43.60 0.61 4.10
CA LEU A 67 42.88 1.50 3.19
C LEU A 67 41.50 0.94 2.84
N LEU A 68 41.41 -0.36 2.59
CA LEU A 68 40.14 -1.04 2.36
C LEU A 68 39.24 -0.94 3.59
N ASN A 69 39.78 -1.16 4.79
CA ASN A 69 39.04 -0.99 6.04
C ASN A 69 38.56 0.46 6.23
N LEU A 70 39.41 1.45 5.94
CA LEU A 70 39.03 2.86 6.02
C LEU A 70 37.91 3.22 5.04
N ALA A 71 37.98 2.70 3.81
CA ALA A 71 36.96 2.90 2.79
C ALA A 71 35.62 2.31 3.22
N PHE A 72 35.60 1.08 3.73
CA PHE A 72 34.39 0.46 4.27
C PHE A 72 33.82 1.18 5.48
N SER A 73 34.67 1.62 6.41
CA SER A 73 34.24 2.39 7.58
C SER A 73 33.55 3.70 7.15
N THR A 74 34.15 4.39 6.18
CA THR A 74 33.58 5.62 5.61
C THR A 74 32.28 5.31 4.87
N GLN A 75 32.25 4.25 4.06
CA GLN A 75 31.04 3.81 3.35
C GLN A 75 29.89 3.53 4.32
N ALA A 76 30.14 2.84 5.43
CA ALA A 76 29.15 2.59 6.47
C ALA A 76 28.67 3.88 7.15
N ALA A 77 29.60 4.80 7.45
CA ALA A 77 29.29 6.09 8.07
C ALA A 77 28.36 6.95 7.20
N TYR A 78 28.52 6.94 5.87
CA TYR A 78 27.61 7.63 4.95
C TYR A 78 26.33 6.84 4.63
N ALA A 79 26.37 5.51 4.70
CA ALA A 79 25.19 4.67 4.48
C ALA A 79 24.14 4.86 5.59
N ALA A 80 24.55 4.96 6.86
CA ALA A 80 23.63 5.11 7.99
C ALA A 80 22.65 6.30 7.86
N PRO A 81 23.08 7.55 7.62
CA PRO A 81 22.15 8.67 7.44
C PRO A 81 21.32 8.55 6.16
N LEU A 82 21.89 8.00 5.08
CA LEU A 82 21.16 7.75 3.83
C LEU A 82 20.02 6.74 4.03
N ILE A 83 20.27 5.66 4.76
CA ILE A 83 19.28 4.65 5.12
C ILE A 83 18.22 5.26 6.03
N LEU A 84 18.61 6.09 7.00
CA LEU A 84 17.66 6.78 7.88
C LEU A 84 16.74 7.73 7.10
N LEU A 85 17.28 8.48 6.14
CA LEU A 85 16.51 9.35 5.26
C LEU A 85 15.57 8.56 4.35
N ALA A 86 16.06 7.46 3.76
CA ALA A 86 15.26 6.57 2.93
C ALA A 86 14.12 5.91 3.74
N GLY A 87 14.41 5.44 4.95
CA GLY A 87 13.45 4.82 5.87
C GLY A 87 12.38 5.79 6.40
N ASN A 88 12.77 7.01 6.78
CA ASN A 88 11.81 8.05 7.18
C ASN A 88 10.83 8.38 6.04
N ARG A 89 11.30 8.41 4.78
CA ARG A 89 10.43 8.68 3.64
C ARG A 89 9.52 7.51 3.30
N SER A 90 10.02 6.27 3.33
CA SER A 90 9.17 5.10 3.13
C SER A 90 8.06 5.00 4.18
N SER A 91 8.38 5.31 5.44
CA SER A 91 7.42 5.37 6.54
C SER A 91 6.34 6.45 6.33
N LEU A 92 6.71 7.64 5.88
CA LEU A 92 5.73 8.69 5.55
C LEU A 92 4.78 8.27 4.42
N ARG A 93 5.31 7.64 3.36
CA ARG A 93 4.49 7.12 2.25
C ARG A 93 3.53 6.02 2.73
N ASP A 94 4.03 5.12 3.57
CA ASP A 94 3.25 4.03 4.15
C ASP A 94 2.10 4.56 5.01
N ARG A 95 2.37 5.53 5.90
CA ARG A 95 1.34 6.19 6.71
C ARG A 95 0.23 6.83 5.86
N MET A 96 0.59 7.59 4.82
CA MET A 96 -0.41 8.19 3.94
C MET A 96 -1.25 7.12 3.21
N THR A 97 -0.61 6.03 2.79
CA THR A 97 -1.32 4.91 2.15
C THR A 97 -2.32 4.28 3.13
N LEU A 98 -1.90 4.06 4.37
CA LEU A 98 -2.75 3.51 5.43
C LEU A 98 -3.92 4.44 5.78
N GLU A 99 -3.71 5.75 5.87
CA GLU A 99 -4.77 6.73 6.13
C GLU A 99 -5.82 6.75 5.01
N HIS A 100 -5.39 6.68 3.75
CA HIS A 100 -6.30 6.56 2.61
C HIS A 100 -7.10 5.26 2.65
N THR A 101 -6.44 4.11 2.84
CA THR A 101 -7.13 2.81 2.95
C THR A 101 -8.10 2.76 4.13
N ALA A 102 -7.77 3.39 5.26
CA ALA A 102 -8.69 3.49 6.39
C ALA A 102 -9.94 4.31 6.06
N THR A 103 -9.76 5.44 5.37
CA THR A 103 -10.88 6.29 4.93
C THR A 103 -11.77 5.56 3.91
N GLU A 104 -11.17 4.83 2.97
CA GLU A 104 -11.91 4.00 2.02
C GLU A 104 -12.69 2.89 2.72
N ALA A 105 -12.07 2.20 3.69
CA ALA A 105 -12.73 1.17 4.48
C ALA A 105 -13.92 1.72 5.29
N ASP A 106 -13.80 2.91 5.88
CA ASP A 106 -14.91 3.55 6.60
C ASP A 106 -16.07 3.91 5.67
N LEU A 107 -15.77 4.36 4.44
CA LEU A 107 -16.80 4.62 3.41
C LEU A 107 -17.49 3.33 2.99
N GLU A 108 -16.73 2.27 2.71
CA GLU A 108 -17.28 0.95 2.36
C GLU A 108 -18.16 0.39 3.48
N ASP A 109 -17.75 0.51 4.75
CA ASP A 109 -18.57 0.07 5.89
C ASP A 109 -19.88 0.85 5.99
N SER A 110 -19.84 2.17 5.77
CA SER A 110 -21.05 3.00 5.77
C SER A 110 -22.02 2.62 4.66
N GLN A 111 -21.52 2.36 3.45
CA GLN A 111 -22.34 1.90 2.32
C GLN A 111 -22.94 0.52 2.59
N ASN A 112 -22.15 -0.38 3.18
CA ASN A 112 -22.62 -1.73 3.50
C ASN A 112 -23.75 -1.69 4.55
N ARG A 113 -23.66 -0.79 5.54
CA ARG A 113 -24.75 -0.56 6.49
C ARG A 113 -26.01 -0.02 5.82
N GLU A 114 -25.89 0.93 4.91
CA GLU A 114 -27.04 1.48 4.17
C GLU A 114 -27.76 0.40 3.33
N LEU A 115 -26.99 -0.49 2.70
CA LEU A 115 -27.54 -1.64 1.97
C LEU A 115 -28.32 -2.58 2.91
N LEU A 116 -27.75 -2.90 4.08
CA LEU A 116 -28.42 -3.75 5.07
C LEU A 116 -29.71 -3.11 5.61
N GLU A 117 -29.72 -1.79 5.83
CA GLU A 117 -30.92 -1.06 6.24
C GLU A 117 -32.00 -1.11 5.16
N THR A 118 -31.61 -0.92 3.90
CA THR A 118 -32.51 -1.01 2.75
C THR A 118 -33.12 -2.41 2.63
N ASP A 119 -32.30 -3.46 2.76
CA ASP A 119 -32.77 -4.86 2.73
C ASP A 119 -33.79 -5.13 3.84
N GLN A 120 -33.54 -4.63 5.05
CA GLN A 120 -34.48 -4.75 6.17
C GLN A 120 -35.79 -3.98 5.92
N GLU A 121 -35.74 -2.83 5.26
CA GLU A 121 -36.93 -2.07 4.91
C GLU A 121 -37.78 -2.80 3.86
N ILE A 122 -37.13 -3.38 2.84
CA ILE A 122 -37.81 -4.19 1.80
C ILE A 122 -38.50 -5.38 2.45
N LEU A 123 -37.83 -6.11 3.34
CA LEU A 123 -38.41 -7.25 4.04
C LEU A 123 -39.65 -6.85 4.86
N ARG A 124 -39.58 -5.72 5.59
CA ARG A 124 -40.73 -5.18 6.33
C ARG A 124 -41.90 -4.82 5.42
N HIS A 125 -41.63 -4.26 4.24
CA HIS A 125 -42.66 -3.96 3.25
C HIS A 125 -43.34 -5.24 2.73
N ILE A 126 -42.57 -6.29 2.46
CA ILE A 126 -43.11 -7.59 2.03
C ILE A 126 -44.02 -8.18 3.11
N GLU A 127 -43.56 -8.21 4.36
CA GLU A 127 -44.36 -8.73 5.48
C GLU A 127 -45.66 -7.94 5.68
N ALA A 128 -45.62 -6.62 5.53
CA ALA A 128 -46.81 -5.77 5.60
C ALA A 128 -47.80 -6.03 4.44
N LEU A 129 -47.29 -6.32 3.23
CA LEU A 129 -48.12 -6.71 2.09
C LEU A 129 -48.79 -8.07 2.34
N GLU A 130 -48.05 -9.06 2.86
CA GLU A 130 -48.61 -10.36 3.21
C GLU A 130 -49.74 -10.24 4.24
N GLN A 131 -49.53 -9.47 5.31
CA GLN A 131 -50.55 -9.20 6.33
C GLN A 131 -51.82 -8.57 5.73
N ARG A 132 -51.67 -7.60 4.81
CA ARG A 132 -52.82 -6.98 4.13
C ARG A 132 -53.58 -7.96 3.25
N ILE A 133 -52.89 -8.84 2.54
CA ILE A 133 -53.52 -9.87 1.71
C ILE A 133 -54.35 -10.82 2.59
N LEU A 134 -53.77 -11.31 3.69
CA LEU A 134 -54.46 -12.19 4.64
C LEU A 134 -55.71 -11.53 5.27
N ASP A 135 -55.60 -10.26 5.64
CA ASP A 135 -56.70 -9.50 6.23
C ASP A 135 -57.83 -9.22 5.21
N LEU A 136 -57.47 -8.98 3.94
CA LEU A 136 -58.44 -8.89 2.84
C LEU A 136 -59.15 -10.24 2.59
N GLU A 137 -58.40 -11.34 2.58
CA GLU A 137 -58.96 -12.68 2.43
C GLU A 137 -59.98 -12.99 3.53
N LYS A 138 -59.62 -12.73 4.79
CA LYS A 138 -60.51 -12.91 5.94
C LYS A 138 -61.80 -12.11 5.81
N ARG A 139 -61.71 -10.82 5.43
CA ARG A 139 -62.89 -9.96 5.22
C ARG A 139 -63.79 -10.46 4.08
N ILE A 140 -63.22 -10.99 3.01
CA ILE A 140 -63.98 -11.58 1.89
C ILE A 140 -64.74 -12.83 2.37
N LEU A 141 -64.07 -13.72 3.09
CA LEU A 141 -64.67 -14.94 3.65
C LEU A 141 -65.80 -14.62 4.64
N GLU A 142 -65.61 -13.62 5.52
CA GLU A 142 -66.65 -13.16 6.45
C GLU A 142 -67.89 -12.60 5.73
N ARG A 143 -67.72 -11.92 4.60
CA ARG A 143 -68.85 -11.38 3.80
C ARG A 143 -69.59 -12.44 3.00
N LEU A 144 -68.93 -13.53 2.60
CA LEU A 144 -69.54 -14.66 1.87
C LEU A 144 -70.23 -15.67 2.79
N GLY A 145 -69.76 -15.82 4.04
CA GLY A 145 -70.28 -16.77 5.03
C GLY A 145 -71.79 -16.70 5.39
N PRO A 146 -72.48 -15.55 5.35
CA PRO A 146 -73.91 -15.49 5.70
C PRO A 146 -74.89 -15.58 4.51
N ALA A 147 -74.42 -15.68 3.26
CA ALA A 147 -75.30 -15.66 2.07
C ALA A 147 -75.58 -17.04 1.45
N ALA A 148 -75.05 -18.13 2.04
CA ALA A 148 -75.13 -19.49 1.49
C ALA A 148 -75.97 -20.48 2.36
N GLY A 149 -76.79 -19.98 3.28
CA GLY A 149 -77.70 -20.79 4.12
C GLY A 149 -79.15 -20.40 3.93
#